data_AF-A0A820MY32-F1
#
_entry.id   AF-A0A820MY32-F1
#
_cell.length_a   1.000
_cell.length_b   1.000
_cell.length_c   1.000
_cell.angle_alpha   90.00
_cell.angle_beta   90.00
_cell.angle_gamma   90.00
#
_symmetry.space_group_name_H-M   'P 1'
#
loop_
_entity.id
_entity.type
_entity.pdbx_description
1 polymer ?
#
loop_
_entity_poly.entity_id
_entity_poly.type
_entity_poly.pdbx_seq_one_letter_code
_entity_poly.pdbx_strand_id
1 'polypeptide(L)' 'MEYTQEIMPLVYTPTVGLACQKYGLIFSKPKGLFITIYDKGHIDDILMNWPARDVR' A
#
# COMPACT_ATOMS: atom_id res chain seq x y z
N MET A 1 -18.38 3.19 10.79
CA MET A 1 -18.69 3.62 9.41
C MET A 1 -19.52 4.90 9.36
N GLU A 2 -19.66 5.62 10.47
CA GLU A 2 -20.54 6.78 10.59
C GLU A 2 -20.16 7.93 9.63
N TYR A 3 -18.86 8.14 9.39
CA TYR A 3 -18.34 9.23 8.53
C TYR A 3 -17.81 8.74 7.18
N THR A 4 -18.23 7.57 6.72
CA THR A 4 -17.66 6.99 5.50
C THR A 4 -17.82 7.94 4.31
N GLN A 5 -18.99 8.57 4.11
CA GLN A 5 -19.19 9.47 2.97
C GLN A 5 -18.26 10.69 2.99
N GLU A 6 -17.96 11.23 4.18
CA GLU A 6 -17.08 12.39 4.36
C GLU A 6 -15.59 12.02 4.21
N ILE A 7 -15.20 10.84 4.68
CA ILE A 7 -13.80 10.40 4.70
C ILE A 7 -13.37 9.77 3.37
N MET A 8 -14.28 9.15 2.62
CA MET A 8 -13.95 8.47 1.36
C MET A 8 -13.15 9.34 0.37
N PRO A 9 -13.51 10.61 0.12
CA PRO A 9 -12.72 11.48 -0.76
C PRO A 9 -11.31 11.82 -0.24
N LEU A 10 -11.05 11.65 1.06
CA LEU A 10 -9.73 11.89 1.69
C LEU A 10 -8.82 10.67 1.55
N VAL A 11 -9.36 9.46 1.72
CA VAL A 11 -8.59 8.20 1.67
C VAL A 11 -8.57 7.57 0.28
N TYR A 12 -9.47 7.97 -0.61
CA TYR A 12 -9.59 7.47 -1.98
C TYR A 12 -9.58 8.61 -2.98
N THR A 13 -10.17 8.42 -4.16
CA THR A 13 -10.24 9.43 -5.20
C THR A 13 -11.02 10.66 -4.73
N PRO A 14 -10.52 11.89 -4.97
CA PRO A 14 -9.33 12.22 -5.78
C PRO A 14 -8.01 12.29 -5.00
N THR A 15 -8.06 12.43 -3.67
CA THR A 15 -6.89 12.74 -2.81
C THR A 15 -5.79 11.68 -2.90
N VAL A 16 -6.15 10.39 -3.03
CA VAL A 16 -5.17 9.31 -3.18
C VAL A 16 -4.28 9.49 -4.42
N GLY A 17 -4.79 10.09 -5.50
CA GLY A 17 -3.99 10.38 -6.69
C GLY A 17 -2.90 11.41 -6.42
N LEU A 18 -3.22 12.47 -5.69
CA LEU A 18 -2.25 13.47 -5.25
C LEU A 18 -1.22 12.87 -4.29
N ALA A 19 -1.66 11.98 -3.40
CA ALA A 19 -0.76 11.25 -2.50
C ALA A 19 0.21 10.36 -3.29
N CYS A 20 -0.23 9.65 -4.34
CA CYS A 20 0.63 8.86 -5.22
C CYS A 20 1.68 9.73 -5.92
N GLN A 21 1.29 10.89 -6.46
CA GLN A 21 2.22 11.82 -7.11
C GLN A 21 3.31 12.34 -6.16
N LYS A 22 2.97 12.52 -4.88
CA LYS A 22 3.88 13.04 -3.85
C LYS A 22 4.44 11.95 -2.94
N TYR A 23 4.23 10.67 -3.23
CA TYR A 23 4.42 9.58 -2.26
C TYR A 23 5.84 9.52 -1.70
N GLY A 24 6.85 9.77 -2.53
CA GLY A 24 8.24 9.83 -2.09
C GLY A 24 8.54 10.95 -1.09
N LEU A 25 7.84 12.09 -1.18
CA LEU A 25 8.01 13.24 -0.27
C LEU A 25 7.29 13.03 1.06
N ILE A 26 6.11 12.41 1.03
CA ILE A 26 5.25 12.22 2.22
C ILE A 26 5.42 10.84 2.88
N PHE A 27 6.42 10.07 2.42
CA PHE A 27 6.67 8.74 2.95
C PHE A 27 6.98 8.80 4.45
N SER A 28 6.34 7.93 5.22
CA SER A 28 6.49 7.89 6.69
C SER A 28 6.76 6.50 7.21
N LYS A 29 5.84 5.55 6.94
CA LYS A 29 6.00 4.14 7.28
C LYS A 29 5.67 3.28 6.06
N PRO A 30 6.41 2.19 5.81
CA PRO A 30 6.06 1.27 4.73
C PRO A 30 4.69 0.66 5.01
N LYS A 31 3.85 0.60 3.98
CA LYS A 31 2.56 -0.08 4.00
C LYS A 31 2.49 -1.02 2.81
N GLY A 32 2.09 -2.27 3.07
CA GLY A 32 2.10 -3.32 2.06
C GLY A 32 3.48 -3.95 1.87
N LEU A 33 3.62 -4.68 0.77
CA LEU A 33 4.83 -5.38 0.36
C LEU A 33 5.35 -4.73 -0.93
N PHE A 34 6.65 -4.57 -1.05
CA PHE A 34 7.30 -4.06 -2.27
C PHE A 34 8.05 -5.22 -2.93
N ILE A 35 7.75 -5.48 -4.20
CA ILE A 35 8.44 -6.50 -5.02
C ILE A 35 8.98 -5.79 -6.25
N THR A 36 10.28 -5.96 -6.48
CA THR A 36 11.02 -5.36 -7.58
C THR A 36 11.33 -6.42 -8.65
N ILE A 37 11.82 -5.97 -9.81
CA ILE A 37 12.26 -6.90 -10.87
C ILE A 37 13.45 -7.76 -10.47
N TYR A 38 14.26 -7.32 -9.50
CA TYR A 38 15.44 -8.02 -9.02
C TYR A 38 15.10 -9.20 -8.10
N ASP A 39 13.87 -9.24 -7.61
CA ASP A 39 13.36 -10.32 -6.77
C ASP A 39 12.90 -11.55 -7.59
N LYS A 40 13.11 -11.53 -8.90
CA LYS A 40 12.80 -12.63 -9.80
C LYS A 40 13.51 -13.91 -9.35
N GLY A 41 12.73 -14.96 -9.10
CA GLY A 41 13.21 -16.24 -8.58
C GLY A 41 13.10 -16.37 -7.05
N HIS A 42 12.78 -15.29 -6.34
CA HIS A 42 12.69 -15.22 -4.88
C HIS A 42 11.37 -14.63 -4.38
N ILE A 43 10.35 -14.55 -5.24
CA ILE A 43 9.05 -13.94 -4.89
C ILE A 43 8.41 -14.66 -3.70
N ASP A 44 8.49 -15.99 -3.65
CA ASP A 44 7.93 -16.79 -2.55
C ASP A 44 8.56 -16.44 -1.20
N ASP A 45 9.88 -16.25 -1.16
CA ASP A 45 10.61 -15.86 0.05
C ASP A 45 10.12 -14.49 0.56
N ILE A 46 9.84 -13.55 -0.35
CA ILE A 46 9.35 -12.21 0.01
C ILE A 46 7.90 -12.27 0.51
N LEU A 47 7.05 -13.08 -0.13
CA LEU A 47 5.66 -13.27 0.33
C LEU A 47 5.61 -13.88 1.74
N MET A 48 6.53 -14.76 2.08
CA MET A 48 6.64 -15.34 3.43
C MET A 48 6.98 -14.32 4.52
N ASN A 49 7.49 -13.13 4.17
CA ASN A 49 7.72 -12.05 5.13
C ASN A 49 6.43 -11.29 5.49
N TRP A 50 5.33 -11.49 4.77
CA TRP A 50 4.06 -10.86 5.10
C TRP A 50 3.50 -11.42 6.42
N PRO A 51 3.12 -10.58 7.39
CA PRO A 51 2.74 -11.06 8.72
C PRO A 51 1.42 -11.83 8.75
N ALA A 52 0.53 -11.63 7.78
CA ALA A 52 -0.74 -12.34 7.70
C ALA A 52 -0.61 -13.61 6.85
N ARG A 53 -0.98 -14.77 7.41
CA ARG A 53 -0.88 -16.06 6.72
C ARG A 53 -2.06 -16.37 5.79
N ASP A 54 -3.25 -15.80 6.08
CA ASP A 54 -4.47 -15.95 5.29
C ASP A 54 -4.82 -14.60 4.67
N VAL A 55 -4.41 -14.39 3.41
CA VAL A 55 -4.75 -13.19 2.62
C VAL A 55 -5.97 -13.54 1.75
N ARG A 56 -6.98 -12.66 1.75
CA ARG A 56 -8.27 -12.87 1.07
C ARG A 56 -8.51 -11.87 -0.04
#